data_AF-A0A6V7UHJ3-F1
#
_entry.id   AF-A0A6V7UHJ3-F1
#
_cell.length_a   1.000
_cell.length_b   1.000
_cell.length_c   1.000
_cell.angle_alpha   90.00
_cell.angle_beta   90.00
_cell.angle_gamma   90.00
#
_symmetry.space_group_name_H-M   'P 1'
#
loop_
_entity.id
_entity.type
_entity.pdbx_description
1 polymer ?
#
loop_
_entity_poly.entity_id
_entity_poly.type
_entity_poly.pdbx_seq_one_letter_code
_entity_poly.pdbx_strand_id
1 'polypeptide(L)'
;MCYLPGWKKTLCPPGVAECNFGFRQEVAKSISCGKCPSDVEFWCITCKTAFCNTHDNMNNAFKCGESTNGKYSDHKGRGCQANKCFISVDLLKAKTEEKALEKYTKQGCGECPKDARHCRTCTTNVCNLKNLYQEVGYCWKKDNEIVECNKKEYKGKCYYAYYSDKKVEQGCGDSPKKTENVLKYAQCDKTICNTKEFFEKNLFCLNKGKEVKNHLKGIKQCNEQCFVFRDSDGKGKLQDGCLPPTVEFHFFTFSRSTFSF
;
A
#
# COMPACT_ATOMS: atom_id res chain seq x y z
N MET A 1 -41.09 -15.40 -10.55
CA MET A 1 -41.31 -16.30 -9.40
C MET A 1 -39.99 -16.51 -8.69
N CYS A 2 -39.96 -16.49 -7.37
CA CYS A 2 -38.74 -16.63 -6.57
C CYS A 2 -38.99 -17.57 -5.38
N TYR A 3 -37.90 -18.02 -4.76
CA TYR A 3 -37.95 -18.61 -3.42
C TYR A 3 -38.05 -17.50 -2.36
N LEU A 4 -38.70 -17.85 -1.25
CA LEU A 4 -38.73 -17.12 0.03
C LEU A 4 -38.07 -17.96 1.13
N PRO A 5 -37.87 -17.42 2.35
CA PRO A 5 -37.32 -18.20 3.46
C PRO A 5 -38.09 -19.50 3.70
N GLY A 6 -37.35 -20.58 3.95
CA GLY A 6 -37.91 -21.93 4.02
C GLY A 6 -38.25 -22.55 2.66
N TRP A 7 -37.63 -22.08 1.57
CA TRP A 7 -37.80 -22.59 0.20
C TRP A 7 -39.23 -22.54 -0.33
N LYS A 8 -40.05 -21.64 0.22
CA LYS A 8 -41.42 -21.42 -0.25
C LYS A 8 -41.38 -20.74 -1.62
N LYS A 9 -42.16 -21.26 -2.57
CA LYS A 9 -42.30 -20.68 -3.92
C LYS A 9 -43.33 -19.56 -3.88
N THR A 10 -43.02 -18.42 -4.50
CA THR A 10 -43.97 -17.30 -4.60
C THR A 10 -43.94 -16.61 -5.96
N LEU A 11 -45.05 -15.99 -6.30
CA LEU A 11 -45.11 -14.92 -7.31
C LEU A 11 -44.58 -13.63 -6.68
N CYS A 12 -43.77 -12.90 -7.44
CA CYS A 12 -43.28 -11.60 -7.01
C CYS A 12 -44.32 -10.52 -7.26
N PRO A 13 -44.27 -9.38 -6.53
CA PRO A 13 -45.12 -8.24 -6.81
C PRO A 13 -45.04 -7.80 -8.28
N PRO A 14 -46.13 -7.23 -8.85
CA PRO A 14 -46.11 -6.69 -10.20
C PRO A 14 -44.92 -5.74 -10.42
N GLY A 15 -44.22 -5.91 -11.55
CA GLY A 15 -43.04 -5.11 -11.89
C GLY A 15 -41.72 -5.60 -11.28
N VAL A 16 -41.72 -6.59 -10.38
CA VAL A 16 -40.49 -7.18 -9.82
C VAL A 16 -40.15 -8.47 -10.55
N ALA A 17 -39.12 -8.42 -11.40
CA ALA A 17 -38.68 -9.55 -12.23
C ALA A 17 -37.47 -10.30 -11.65
N GLU A 18 -36.76 -9.69 -10.70
CA GLU A 18 -35.57 -10.28 -10.10
C GLU A 18 -35.86 -11.09 -8.84
N CYS A 19 -34.96 -12.03 -8.54
CA CYS A 19 -34.81 -12.68 -7.26
C CYS A 19 -33.42 -12.37 -6.69
N ASN A 20 -33.30 -12.39 -5.37
CA ASN A 20 -32.00 -12.34 -4.71
C ASN A 20 -31.81 -13.49 -3.70
N PHE A 21 -30.55 -13.87 -3.57
CA PHE A 21 -30.07 -14.79 -2.55
C PHE A 21 -28.84 -14.18 -1.90
N GLY A 22 -28.81 -14.08 -0.58
CA GLY A 22 -27.70 -13.55 0.17
C GLY A 22 -27.38 -14.32 1.43
N PHE A 23 -26.09 -14.40 1.76
CA PHE A 23 -25.58 -15.14 2.91
C PHE A 23 -24.48 -14.38 3.64
N ARG A 24 -24.34 -14.67 4.93
CA ARG A 24 -23.20 -14.26 5.76
C ARG A 24 -22.94 -15.36 6.78
N GLN A 25 -21.69 -15.84 6.85
CA GLN A 25 -21.27 -16.90 7.77
C GLN A 25 -22.24 -18.09 7.75
N GLU A 26 -22.48 -18.64 6.55
CA GLU A 26 -23.34 -19.83 6.32
C GLU A 26 -24.84 -19.64 6.64
N VAL A 27 -25.24 -18.48 7.17
CA VAL A 27 -26.65 -18.15 7.40
C VAL A 27 -27.18 -17.34 6.24
N ALA A 28 -28.29 -17.80 5.65
CA ALA A 28 -29.04 -17.02 4.67
C ALA A 28 -29.53 -15.72 5.32
N LYS A 29 -29.09 -14.59 4.76
CA LYS A 29 -29.49 -13.24 5.19
C LYS A 29 -30.59 -12.66 4.31
N SER A 30 -30.71 -13.13 3.08
CA SER A 30 -31.74 -12.66 2.15
C SER A 30 -32.15 -13.76 1.19
N ILE A 31 -33.45 -14.05 1.10
CA ILE A 31 -34.04 -14.92 0.08
C ILE A 31 -35.38 -14.28 -0.29
N SER A 32 -35.42 -13.48 -1.35
CA SER A 32 -36.62 -12.71 -1.68
C SER A 32 -36.72 -12.33 -3.16
N CYS A 33 -37.86 -11.74 -3.52
CA CYS A 33 -38.03 -11.00 -4.77
C CYS A 33 -37.26 -9.67 -4.73
N GLY A 34 -36.81 -9.22 -5.89
CA GLY A 34 -36.07 -7.97 -6.07
C GLY A 34 -34.55 -8.15 -6.09
N LYS A 35 -33.85 -7.02 -6.13
CA LYS A 35 -32.39 -6.96 -6.19
C LYS A 35 -31.77 -7.11 -4.81
N CYS A 36 -30.48 -7.42 -4.79
CA CYS A 36 -29.68 -7.39 -3.57
C CYS A 36 -29.74 -6.02 -2.89
N PRO A 37 -29.94 -5.96 -1.56
CA PRO A 37 -29.82 -4.73 -0.79
C PRO A 37 -28.43 -4.08 -0.97
N SER A 38 -28.39 -2.78 -1.26
CA SER A 38 -27.14 -2.06 -1.53
C SER A 38 -26.39 -1.62 -0.27
N ASP A 39 -27.09 -1.47 0.84
CA ASP A 39 -26.64 -0.90 2.11
C ASP A 39 -26.17 -1.95 3.12
N VAL A 40 -26.37 -3.24 2.83
CA VAL A 40 -26.05 -4.32 3.78
C VAL A 40 -24.79 -5.07 3.39
N GLU A 41 -23.92 -5.30 4.39
CA GLU A 41 -22.65 -6.03 4.26
C GLU A 41 -22.86 -7.56 4.39
N PHE A 42 -23.23 -8.16 3.26
CA PHE A 42 -23.20 -9.60 3.06
C PHE A 42 -23.02 -9.94 1.59
N TRP A 43 -22.84 -11.21 1.29
CA TRP A 43 -22.67 -11.72 -0.07
C TRP A 43 -24.01 -11.96 -0.72
N CYS A 44 -24.24 -11.41 -1.91
CA CYS A 44 -25.54 -11.50 -2.55
C CYS A 44 -25.48 -11.62 -4.06
N ILE A 45 -26.35 -12.44 -4.65
CA ILE A 45 -26.59 -12.50 -6.10
C ILE A 45 -27.99 -12.02 -6.43
N THR A 46 -28.12 -11.40 -7.60
CA THR A 46 -29.41 -11.07 -8.21
C THR A 46 -29.52 -11.86 -9.51
N CYS A 47 -30.68 -12.46 -9.75
CA CYS A 47 -30.95 -13.29 -10.92
C CYS A 47 -32.38 -13.05 -11.41
N LYS A 48 -32.67 -13.42 -12.67
CA LYS A 48 -33.94 -13.08 -13.36
C LYS A 48 -34.80 -14.29 -13.74
N THR A 49 -34.26 -15.49 -13.67
CA THR A 49 -34.99 -16.71 -14.03
C THR A 49 -35.88 -17.17 -12.87
N ALA A 50 -36.95 -17.92 -13.16
CA ALA A 50 -37.84 -18.40 -12.12
C ALA A 50 -37.08 -19.28 -11.11
N PHE A 51 -37.29 -19.03 -9.81
CA PHE A 51 -36.71 -19.83 -8.73
C PHE A 51 -35.17 -19.88 -8.74
N CYS A 52 -34.52 -18.81 -9.22
CA CYS A 52 -33.07 -18.78 -9.41
C CYS A 52 -32.27 -18.45 -8.15
N ASN A 53 -32.91 -17.97 -7.09
CA ASN A 53 -32.24 -17.60 -5.84
C ASN A 53 -31.98 -18.83 -4.95
N THR A 54 -31.05 -19.70 -5.39
CA THR A 54 -30.66 -20.95 -4.74
C THR A 54 -29.22 -20.91 -4.23
N HIS A 55 -28.86 -21.85 -3.34
CA HIS A 55 -27.46 -22.04 -2.92
C HIS A 55 -26.55 -22.37 -4.11
N ASP A 56 -26.99 -23.26 -5.00
CA ASP A 56 -26.18 -23.68 -6.15
C ASP A 56 -25.85 -22.49 -7.06
N ASN A 57 -26.84 -21.67 -7.37
CA ASN A 57 -26.63 -20.46 -8.17
C ASN A 57 -25.74 -19.46 -7.43
N MET A 58 -25.88 -19.34 -6.11
CA MET A 58 -25.01 -18.50 -5.30
C MET A 58 -23.56 -18.97 -5.36
N ASN A 59 -23.32 -20.27 -5.22
CA ASN A 59 -21.98 -20.87 -5.24
C ASN A 59 -21.34 -20.73 -6.62
N ASN A 60 -22.09 -21.04 -7.67
CA ASN A 60 -21.64 -21.03 -9.06
C ASN A 60 -21.48 -19.62 -9.64
N ALA A 61 -22.15 -18.62 -9.08
CA ALA A 61 -22.03 -17.25 -9.56
C ALA A 61 -20.59 -16.73 -9.43
N PHE A 62 -20.11 -16.05 -10.47
CA PHE A 62 -18.94 -15.20 -10.38
C PHE A 62 -19.29 -13.95 -9.54
N LYS A 63 -18.48 -13.65 -8.53
CA LYS A 63 -18.75 -12.58 -7.56
C LYS A 63 -17.53 -11.67 -7.44
N CYS A 64 -17.79 -10.40 -7.18
CA CYS A 64 -16.76 -9.40 -6.86
C CYS A 64 -17.04 -8.81 -5.49
N GLY A 65 -15.99 -8.45 -4.76
CA GLY A 65 -16.11 -7.56 -3.61
C GLY A 65 -16.73 -6.24 -4.04
N GLU A 66 -17.55 -5.65 -3.18
CA GLU A 66 -18.21 -4.37 -3.40
C GLU A 66 -17.96 -3.45 -2.21
N SER A 67 -17.45 -2.25 -2.49
CA SER A 67 -17.26 -1.22 -1.48
C SER A 67 -18.58 -0.56 -1.10
N THR A 68 -18.71 -0.10 0.14
CA THR A 68 -19.85 0.72 0.59
C THR A 68 -19.35 2.12 0.94
N ASN A 69 -19.89 3.17 0.31
CA ASN A 69 -19.54 4.56 0.60
C ASN A 69 -18.02 4.86 0.53
N GLY A 70 -17.30 4.22 -0.39
CA GLY A 70 -15.85 4.39 -0.54
C GLY A 70 -15.02 3.61 0.48
N LYS A 71 -15.62 2.76 1.32
CA LYS A 71 -14.92 1.90 2.25
C LYS A 71 -14.65 0.53 1.63
N TYR A 72 -13.42 0.04 1.77
CA TYR A 72 -13.04 -1.33 1.44
C TYR A 72 -13.87 -2.35 2.24
N SER A 73 -14.27 -3.45 1.59
CA SER A 73 -14.93 -4.58 2.25
C SER A 73 -14.47 -5.91 1.67
N ASP A 74 -14.26 -6.89 2.56
CA ASP A 74 -14.07 -8.31 2.28
C ASP A 74 -15.32 -9.15 2.62
N HIS A 75 -16.36 -8.50 3.18
CA HIS A 75 -17.59 -9.14 3.64
C HIS A 75 -18.80 -8.86 2.75
N LYS A 76 -18.67 -7.92 1.82
CA LYS A 76 -19.71 -7.55 0.87
C LYS A 76 -19.30 -7.97 -0.53
N GLY A 77 -20.05 -8.91 -1.10
CA GLY A 77 -19.83 -9.39 -2.46
C GLY A 77 -21.10 -9.35 -3.29
N ARG A 78 -20.99 -9.06 -4.59
CA ARG A 78 -22.10 -9.05 -5.53
C ARG A 78 -21.82 -9.95 -6.71
N GLY A 79 -22.86 -10.61 -7.21
CA GLY A 79 -22.80 -11.33 -8.49
C GLY A 79 -22.37 -10.38 -9.63
N CYS A 80 -21.48 -10.86 -10.50
CA CYS A 80 -20.88 -10.05 -11.55
C CYS A 80 -20.90 -10.81 -12.89
N GLN A 81 -21.69 -10.30 -13.83
CA GLN A 81 -21.86 -10.91 -15.16
C GLN A 81 -20.68 -10.62 -16.10
N ALA A 82 -19.87 -9.61 -15.80
CA ALA A 82 -18.68 -9.28 -16.58
C ALA A 82 -17.53 -10.29 -16.39
N ASN A 83 -17.63 -11.21 -15.41
CA ASN A 83 -16.58 -12.16 -15.04
C ASN A 83 -15.22 -11.49 -14.79
N LYS A 84 -15.25 -10.25 -14.31
CA LYS A 84 -14.11 -9.40 -14.05
C LYS A 84 -14.44 -8.49 -12.88
N CYS A 85 -13.49 -8.29 -11.98
CA CYS A 85 -13.64 -7.41 -10.84
C CYS A 85 -12.58 -6.31 -10.89
N PHE A 86 -12.84 -5.20 -10.22
CA PHE A 86 -11.86 -4.14 -10.01
C PHE A 86 -11.75 -3.72 -8.54
N ILE A 87 -10.58 -3.22 -8.17
CA ILE A 87 -10.32 -2.46 -6.94
C ILE A 87 -9.56 -1.18 -7.33
N SER A 88 -9.95 -0.04 -6.78
CA SER A 88 -9.25 1.23 -6.94
C SER A 88 -9.08 1.93 -5.61
N VAL A 89 -7.90 2.49 -5.36
CA VAL A 89 -7.55 3.12 -4.09
C VAL A 89 -7.02 4.53 -4.35
N ASP A 90 -7.72 5.57 -3.88
CA ASP A 90 -7.30 6.96 -4.09
C ASP A 90 -6.34 7.45 -2.99
N LEU A 91 -5.07 7.08 -3.14
CA LEU A 91 -3.98 7.50 -2.27
C LEU A 91 -3.74 9.02 -2.23
N LEU A 92 -4.10 9.74 -3.29
CA LEU A 92 -3.87 11.19 -3.36
C LEU A 92 -4.82 11.95 -2.45
N LYS A 93 -6.08 11.51 -2.36
CA LYS A 93 -7.05 12.03 -1.39
C LYS A 93 -6.75 11.59 0.03
N ALA A 94 -6.31 10.35 0.20
CA ALA A 94 -6.10 9.76 1.52
C ALA A 94 -4.81 10.22 2.21
N LYS A 95 -3.72 10.43 1.46
CA LYS A 95 -2.34 10.67 1.94
C LYS A 95 -1.71 9.52 2.74
N THR A 96 -2.48 8.52 3.16
CA THR A 96 -1.99 7.27 3.76
C THR A 96 -2.79 6.08 3.22
N GLU A 97 -2.19 4.89 3.22
CA GLU A 97 -2.86 3.66 2.77
C GLU A 97 -4.06 3.30 3.66
N GLU A 98 -3.91 3.40 4.98
CA GLU A 98 -4.96 3.09 5.95
C GLU A 98 -6.23 3.91 5.71
N LYS A 99 -6.07 5.25 5.62
CA LYS A 99 -7.17 6.16 5.32
C LYS A 99 -7.77 5.93 3.94
N ALA A 100 -6.97 5.47 2.97
CA ALA A 100 -7.44 5.15 1.63
C ALA A 100 -8.36 3.93 1.64
N LEU A 101 -7.99 2.88 2.39
CA LEU A 101 -8.80 1.68 2.56
C LEU A 101 -10.09 1.97 3.35
N GLU A 102 -10.02 2.87 4.33
CA GLU A 102 -11.18 3.24 5.15
C GLU A 102 -12.23 4.08 4.39
N LYS A 103 -11.81 5.00 3.51
CA LYS A 103 -12.71 6.04 2.95
C LYS A 103 -12.64 6.27 1.45
N TYR A 104 -11.59 5.80 0.78
CA TYR A 104 -11.31 6.16 -0.62
C TYR A 104 -11.01 4.94 -1.51
N THR A 105 -11.62 3.80 -1.19
CA THR A 105 -11.53 2.56 -1.95
C THR A 105 -12.85 2.27 -2.64
N LYS A 106 -12.78 1.98 -3.95
CA LYS A 106 -13.91 1.44 -4.70
C LYS A 106 -13.59 0.00 -5.10
N GLN A 107 -14.54 -0.89 -4.90
CA GLN A 107 -14.51 -2.26 -5.40
C GLN A 107 -15.80 -2.51 -6.17
N GLY A 108 -15.73 -3.25 -7.26
CA GLY A 108 -16.93 -3.61 -8.01
C GLY A 108 -16.70 -4.58 -9.16
N CYS A 109 -17.78 -4.77 -9.91
CA CYS A 109 -17.83 -5.61 -11.11
C CYS A 109 -17.40 -4.82 -12.36
N GLY A 110 -16.64 -5.45 -13.24
CA GLY A 110 -16.22 -4.94 -14.52
C GLY A 110 -14.80 -4.38 -14.55
N GLU A 111 -14.56 -3.50 -15.52
CA GLU A 111 -13.29 -2.81 -15.70
C GLU A 111 -13.09 -1.67 -14.71
N CYS A 112 -11.85 -1.19 -14.62
CA CYS A 112 -11.53 0.05 -13.93
C CYS A 112 -12.30 1.25 -14.52
N PRO A 113 -13.03 2.02 -13.69
CA PRO A 113 -13.62 3.29 -14.12
C PRO A 113 -12.54 4.25 -14.64
N LYS A 114 -12.87 5.09 -15.62
CA LYS A 114 -11.91 6.02 -16.25
C LYS A 114 -11.33 7.04 -15.27
N ASP A 115 -12.07 7.39 -14.23
CA ASP A 115 -11.67 8.32 -13.16
C ASP A 115 -10.96 7.62 -11.99
N ALA A 116 -10.89 6.29 -11.99
CA ALA A 116 -10.34 5.51 -10.89
C ALA A 116 -8.81 5.58 -10.88
N ARG A 117 -8.26 6.00 -9.75
CA ARG A 117 -6.81 6.04 -9.50
C ARG A 117 -6.34 4.73 -8.87
N HIS A 118 -5.11 4.33 -9.21
CA HIS A 118 -4.47 3.10 -8.70
C HIS A 118 -5.43 1.91 -8.77
N CYS A 119 -6.04 1.74 -9.94
CA CYS A 119 -7.06 0.75 -10.18
C CYS A 119 -6.46 -0.51 -10.81
N ARG A 120 -6.94 -1.66 -10.35
CA ARG A 120 -6.53 -2.97 -10.84
C ARG A 120 -7.74 -3.85 -11.08
N THR A 121 -7.62 -4.69 -12.09
CA THR A 121 -8.63 -5.67 -12.46
C THR A 121 -8.13 -7.09 -12.28
N CYS A 122 -9.06 -8.02 -12.11
CA CYS A 122 -8.78 -9.44 -12.00
C CYS A 122 -9.99 -10.26 -12.47
N THR A 123 -9.78 -11.54 -12.81
CA THR A 123 -10.78 -12.38 -13.50
C THR A 123 -11.13 -13.67 -12.75
N THR A 124 -10.74 -13.79 -11.48
CA THR A 124 -11.11 -14.92 -10.63
C THR A 124 -12.18 -14.50 -9.62
N ASN A 125 -12.91 -15.47 -9.07
CA ASN A 125 -14.00 -15.16 -8.14
C ASN A 125 -13.44 -14.44 -6.90
N VAL A 126 -14.00 -13.28 -6.55
CA VAL A 126 -13.60 -12.49 -5.37
C VAL A 126 -12.11 -12.13 -5.35
N CYS A 127 -11.59 -11.73 -6.50
CA CYS A 127 -10.18 -11.43 -6.63
C CYS A 127 -9.81 -9.99 -6.26
N ASN A 128 -10.77 -9.07 -6.25
CA ASN A 128 -10.55 -7.63 -6.03
C ASN A 128 -10.44 -7.26 -4.55
N LEU A 129 -9.63 -8.03 -3.81
CA LEU A 129 -9.34 -7.81 -2.40
C LEU A 129 -8.09 -6.94 -2.21
N LYS A 130 -7.82 -6.55 -0.96
CA LYS A 130 -6.67 -5.72 -0.58
C LYS A 130 -5.34 -6.22 -1.16
N ASN A 131 -5.14 -7.54 -1.19
CA ASN A 131 -3.91 -8.16 -1.70
C ASN A 131 -3.62 -7.82 -3.17
N LEU A 132 -4.64 -7.75 -4.04
CA LEU A 132 -4.48 -7.41 -5.46
C LEU A 132 -3.90 -5.99 -5.64
N TYR A 133 -4.42 -5.05 -4.86
CA TYR A 133 -3.90 -3.68 -4.81
C TYR A 133 -2.46 -3.66 -4.27
N GLN A 134 -2.16 -4.49 -3.28
CA GLN A 134 -0.85 -4.59 -2.63
C GLN A 134 0.19 -5.42 -3.39
N GLU A 135 -0.11 -5.96 -4.57
CA GLU A 135 0.90 -6.65 -5.40
C GLU A 135 2.01 -5.69 -5.90
N VAL A 136 1.75 -4.38 -5.87
CA VAL A 136 2.74 -3.33 -6.13
C VAL A 136 2.89 -2.39 -4.96
N GLY A 137 3.99 -1.64 -4.94
CA GLY A 137 4.21 -0.53 -4.05
C GLY A 137 3.80 0.77 -4.73
N TYR A 138 3.64 1.82 -3.93
CA TYR A 138 3.41 3.16 -4.45
C TYR A 138 4.33 4.12 -3.71
N CYS A 139 4.99 4.99 -4.45
CA CYS A 139 5.88 6.01 -3.90
C CYS A 139 5.48 7.38 -4.43
N TRP A 140 5.80 8.44 -3.68
CA TRP A 140 5.78 9.77 -4.25
C TRP A 140 6.83 9.87 -5.35
N LYS A 141 6.46 10.52 -6.45
CA LYS A 141 7.39 10.91 -7.52
C LYS A 141 7.68 12.40 -7.47
N LYS A 142 6.66 13.18 -7.12
CA LYS A 142 6.72 14.59 -6.73
C LYS A 142 5.45 14.93 -5.96
N ASP A 143 5.32 16.18 -5.52
CA ASP A 143 4.10 16.65 -4.86
C ASP A 143 2.84 16.33 -5.69
N ASN A 144 1.91 15.61 -5.06
CA ASN A 144 0.65 15.16 -5.65
C ASN A 144 0.77 14.23 -6.89
N GLU A 145 1.94 13.64 -7.14
CA GLU A 145 2.13 12.61 -8.16
C GLU A 145 2.67 11.32 -7.50
N ILE A 146 1.92 10.24 -7.67
CA ILE A 146 2.29 8.91 -7.18
C ILE A 146 2.70 8.06 -8.37
N VAL A 147 3.76 7.27 -8.18
CA VAL A 147 4.24 6.27 -9.14
C VAL A 147 4.04 4.87 -8.57
N GLU A 148 3.63 3.94 -9.44
CA GLU A 148 3.58 2.51 -9.13
C GLU A 148 4.98 1.91 -9.17
N CYS A 149 5.33 1.14 -8.14
CA CYS A 149 6.62 0.53 -7.95
C CYS A 149 6.50 -0.99 -7.99
N ASN A 150 7.24 -1.61 -8.91
CA ASN A 150 7.33 -3.06 -8.98
C ASN A 150 7.97 -3.61 -7.69
N LYS A 151 7.19 -4.36 -6.90
CA LYS A 151 7.67 -4.94 -5.63
C LYS A 151 8.78 -5.98 -5.82
N LYS A 152 8.82 -6.70 -6.94
CA LYS A 152 9.89 -7.67 -7.22
C LYS A 152 11.22 -6.98 -7.45
N GLU A 153 11.20 -5.85 -8.15
CA GLU A 153 12.39 -5.06 -8.49
C GLU A 153 12.87 -4.22 -7.30
N TYR A 154 11.96 -3.45 -6.70
CA TYR A 154 12.30 -2.44 -5.69
C TYR A 154 12.04 -2.88 -4.25
N LYS A 155 11.58 -4.11 -4.02
CA LYS A 155 11.23 -4.65 -2.69
C LYS A 155 10.25 -3.76 -1.91
N GLY A 156 9.41 -3.00 -2.63
CA GLY A 156 8.44 -2.07 -2.03
C GLY A 156 9.05 -0.79 -1.46
N LYS A 157 10.31 -0.49 -1.76
CA LYS A 157 11.01 0.68 -1.22
C LYS A 157 10.78 1.93 -2.04
N CYS A 158 10.81 3.05 -1.35
CA CYS A 158 10.74 4.40 -1.87
C CYS A 158 11.96 5.20 -1.41
N TYR A 159 12.42 6.16 -2.21
CA TYR A 159 13.47 7.10 -1.81
C TYR A 159 13.02 8.56 -1.94
N TYR A 160 13.70 9.43 -1.19
CA TYR A 160 13.67 10.88 -1.31
C TYR A 160 15.13 11.36 -1.39
N ALA A 161 15.48 12.12 -2.43
CA ALA A 161 16.82 12.63 -2.67
C ALA A 161 16.82 14.16 -2.81
N TYR A 162 17.86 14.78 -2.26
CA TYR A 162 18.11 16.21 -2.32
C TYR A 162 19.45 16.49 -3.02
N TYR A 163 19.42 17.33 -4.05
CA TYR A 163 20.55 17.65 -4.91
C TYR A 163 21.18 19.01 -4.58
N SER A 164 22.43 19.21 -5.01
CA SER A 164 23.19 20.45 -4.75
C SER A 164 22.59 21.70 -5.37
N ASP A 165 21.84 21.55 -6.47
CA ASP A 165 21.09 22.61 -7.14
C ASP A 165 19.72 22.87 -6.50
N LYS A 166 19.50 22.39 -5.27
CA LYS A 166 18.25 22.46 -4.50
C LYS A 166 17.07 21.74 -5.15
N LYS A 167 17.32 20.82 -6.07
CA LYS A 167 16.27 19.94 -6.61
C LYS A 167 15.99 18.77 -5.69
N VAL A 168 14.75 18.31 -5.75
CA VAL A 168 14.25 17.12 -5.06
C VAL A 168 13.86 16.08 -6.10
N GLU A 169 14.23 14.83 -5.84
CA GLU A 169 13.75 13.68 -6.59
C GLU A 169 13.16 12.66 -5.62
N GLN A 170 12.03 12.07 -6.00
CA GLN A 170 11.36 11.02 -5.24
C GLN A 170 11.05 9.88 -6.21
N GLY A 171 11.08 8.64 -5.73
CA GLY A 171 10.72 7.50 -6.56
C GLY A 171 10.85 6.16 -5.89
N CYS A 172 10.83 5.11 -6.71
CA CYS A 172 10.95 3.72 -6.30
C CYS A 172 12.42 3.30 -6.11
N GLY A 173 12.67 2.41 -5.16
CA GLY A 173 13.96 1.77 -4.93
C GLY A 173 14.75 2.33 -3.76
N ASP A 174 15.98 1.83 -3.62
CA ASP A 174 16.90 2.17 -2.53
C ASP A 174 17.61 3.51 -2.73
N SER A 175 17.70 4.02 -3.97
CA SER A 175 18.46 5.24 -4.28
C SER A 175 18.02 5.87 -5.60
N PRO A 176 18.30 7.18 -5.82
CA PRO A 176 18.10 7.82 -7.11
C PRO A 176 18.98 7.19 -8.20
N LYS A 177 18.47 7.13 -9.44
CA LYS A 177 19.22 6.56 -10.57
C LYS A 177 20.43 7.41 -10.96
N LYS A 178 20.34 8.73 -10.79
CA LYS A 178 21.45 9.66 -10.98
C LYS A 178 22.05 9.97 -9.62
N THR A 179 23.31 9.62 -9.43
CA THR A 179 24.03 9.88 -8.17
C THR A 179 24.90 11.13 -8.24
N GLU A 180 25.09 11.68 -9.44
CA GLU A 180 25.78 12.95 -9.66
C GLU A 180 25.05 14.07 -8.90
N ASN A 181 25.79 14.78 -8.05
CA ASN A 181 25.30 15.95 -7.31
C ASN A 181 24.21 15.66 -6.25
N VAL A 182 23.95 14.40 -5.92
CA VAL A 182 23.10 14.04 -4.77
C VAL A 182 23.86 14.41 -3.49
N LEU A 183 23.27 15.28 -2.66
CA LEU A 183 23.82 15.64 -1.36
C LEU A 183 23.41 14.63 -0.29
N LYS A 184 22.11 14.30 -0.26
CA LYS A 184 21.48 13.48 0.77
C LYS A 184 20.34 12.69 0.16
N TYR A 185 20.17 11.44 0.57
CA TYR A 185 18.95 10.70 0.25
C TYR A 185 18.57 9.75 1.38
N ALA A 186 17.27 9.52 1.54
CA ALA A 186 16.70 8.59 2.50
C ALA A 186 15.75 7.62 1.77
N GLN A 187 15.61 6.42 2.32
CA GLN A 187 14.74 5.37 1.84
C GLN A 187 13.77 4.90 2.93
N CYS A 188 12.63 4.39 2.51
CA CYS A 188 11.61 3.78 3.38
C CYS A 188 10.86 2.68 2.62
N ASP A 189 10.13 1.83 3.34
CA ASP A 189 9.56 0.58 2.84
C ASP A 189 8.02 0.53 2.92
N LYS A 190 7.38 1.67 3.14
CA LYS A 190 5.92 1.81 3.24
C LYS A 190 5.35 2.53 2.01
N THR A 191 4.07 2.27 1.71
CA THR A 191 3.35 3.01 0.68
C THR A 191 3.43 4.52 0.94
N ILE A 192 3.81 5.30 -0.07
CA ILE A 192 3.87 6.77 -0.08
C ILE A 192 4.61 7.39 1.12
N CYS A 193 5.66 6.71 1.60
CA CYS A 193 6.40 7.08 2.80
C CYS A 193 7.50 8.13 2.58
N ASN A 194 7.97 8.27 1.35
CA ASN A 194 9.12 9.10 0.99
C ASN A 194 8.75 10.59 0.93
N THR A 195 8.26 11.15 2.03
CA THR A 195 7.85 12.56 2.14
C THR A 195 9.03 13.44 2.56
N LYS A 196 8.88 14.76 2.36
CA LYS A 196 9.82 15.75 2.90
C LYS A 196 9.91 15.66 4.42
N GLU A 197 8.78 15.52 5.12
CA GLU A 197 8.73 15.36 6.57
C GLU A 197 9.50 14.11 7.03
N PHE A 198 9.34 12.98 6.32
CA PHE A 198 10.13 11.78 6.58
C PHE A 198 11.62 12.09 6.42
N PHE A 199 12.01 12.67 5.28
CA PHE A 199 13.39 13.01 5.00
C PHE A 199 14.02 13.92 6.07
N GLU A 200 13.33 14.97 6.51
CA GLU A 200 13.83 15.92 7.52
C GLU A 200 14.00 15.32 8.91
N LYS A 201 13.21 14.30 9.26
CA LYS A 201 13.33 13.58 10.54
C LYS A 201 14.45 12.54 10.57
N ASN A 202 15.02 12.19 9.41
CA ASN A 202 16.06 11.17 9.36
C ASN A 202 17.45 11.72 9.71
N LEU A 203 18.24 10.87 10.37
CA LEU A 203 19.63 11.13 10.67
C LEU A 203 20.51 10.79 9.46
N PHE A 204 21.55 11.59 9.29
CA PHE A 204 22.32 11.67 8.06
C PHE A 204 23.81 11.74 8.42
N CYS A 205 24.53 10.65 8.20
CA CYS A 205 25.96 10.58 8.50
C CYS A 205 26.78 11.12 7.33
N LEU A 206 27.84 11.90 7.60
CA LEU A 206 28.84 12.25 6.58
C LEU A 206 29.61 10.97 6.18
N ASN A 207 30.03 10.90 4.91
CA ASN A 207 31.00 9.92 4.44
C ASN A 207 32.24 10.67 3.91
N LYS A 208 33.44 10.23 4.30
CA LYS A 208 34.68 10.82 3.79
C LYS A 208 34.94 10.38 2.34
N GLY A 209 34.81 11.31 1.39
CA GLY A 209 35.35 11.14 0.04
C GLY A 209 36.89 11.09 0.06
N LYS A 210 37.51 10.45 -0.95
CA LYS A 210 38.98 10.33 -1.08
C LYS A 210 39.72 11.68 -1.17
N GLU A 211 39.03 12.80 -1.35
CA GLU A 211 39.59 14.15 -1.37
C GLU A 211 38.79 15.11 -0.49
N VAL A 212 39.47 16.09 0.10
CA VAL A 212 38.90 17.10 1.02
C VAL A 212 37.80 17.96 0.35
N LYS A 213 37.78 18.07 -0.98
CA LYS A 213 36.71 18.76 -1.73
C LYS A 213 35.47 17.89 -2.00
N ASN A 214 35.52 16.59 -1.70
CA ASN A 214 34.45 15.62 -1.99
C ASN A 214 33.65 15.19 -0.74
N HIS A 215 33.78 15.89 0.40
CA HIS A 215 33.04 15.61 1.66
C HIS A 215 31.50 15.73 1.55
N LEU A 216 30.97 16.12 0.39
CA LEU A 216 29.53 16.27 0.13
C LEU A 216 28.89 15.07 -0.57
N LYS A 217 29.65 14.06 -1.00
CA LYS A 217 29.20 13.11 -2.03
C LYS A 217 28.38 11.91 -1.57
N GLY A 218 28.05 11.76 -0.31
CA GLY A 218 27.16 10.65 0.05
C GLY A 218 26.80 10.61 1.51
N ILE A 219 25.80 11.38 1.89
CA ILE A 219 25.25 11.27 3.23
C ILE A 219 24.26 10.10 3.24
N LYS A 220 24.62 9.02 3.93
CA LYS A 220 23.77 7.84 4.09
C LYS A 220 22.80 8.06 5.24
N GLN A 221 21.54 7.70 5.04
CA GLN A 221 20.55 7.64 6.12
C GLN A 221 21.01 6.65 7.21
N CYS A 222 20.95 7.07 8.46
CA CYS A 222 21.35 6.33 9.65
C CYS A 222 20.13 6.15 10.57
N ASN A 223 19.93 4.95 11.12
CA ASN A 223 18.73 4.66 11.93
C ASN A 223 18.87 5.11 13.39
N GLU A 224 20.10 5.20 13.92
CA GLU A 224 20.32 5.45 15.35
C GLU A 224 21.36 6.54 15.61
N GLN A 225 22.62 6.30 15.23
CA GLN A 225 23.71 7.24 15.54
C GLN A 225 24.80 7.24 14.48
N CYS A 226 25.43 8.41 14.33
CA CYS A 226 26.61 8.62 13.50
C CYS A 226 27.85 8.39 14.37
N PHE A 227 28.87 7.68 13.87
CA PHE A 227 30.16 7.63 14.55
C PHE A 227 31.28 8.15 13.68
N VAL A 228 32.35 8.57 14.37
CA VAL A 228 33.59 9.03 13.77
C VAL A 228 34.73 8.33 14.52
N PHE A 229 35.39 7.38 13.86
CA PHE A 229 36.53 6.67 14.41
C PHE A 229 37.84 7.27 13.89
N ARG A 230 38.82 7.45 14.79
CA ARG A 230 40.20 7.85 14.47
C ARG A 230 41.12 6.76 14.98
N ASP A 231 41.89 6.14 14.09
CA ASP A 231 42.98 5.23 14.50
C ASP A 231 43.96 5.97 15.43
N SER A 232 44.50 5.22 16.40
CA SER A 232 45.41 5.65 17.48
C SER A 232 46.72 6.29 17.01
N ASP A 233 47.08 6.14 15.74
CA ASP A 233 48.45 6.38 15.26
C ASP A 233 48.67 7.84 14.82
N GLY A 234 47.66 8.70 14.99
CA GLY A 234 47.69 10.11 14.53
C GLY A 234 47.77 10.30 13.01
N LYS A 235 47.99 9.23 12.25
CA LYS A 235 48.12 9.17 10.78
C LYS A 235 46.97 8.42 10.09
N GLY A 236 46.08 7.78 10.86
CA GLY A 236 45.16 6.77 10.33
C GLY A 236 43.82 7.28 9.80
N LYS A 237 43.14 6.37 9.09
CA LYS A 237 41.95 6.68 8.29
C LYS A 237 40.80 7.02 9.22
N LEU A 238 40.27 8.23 9.07
CA LEU A 238 38.96 8.60 9.61
C LEU A 238 37.89 7.70 8.98
N GLN A 239 37.23 6.87 9.77
CA GLN A 239 36.08 6.08 9.35
C GLN A 239 34.82 6.68 9.94
N ASP A 240 33.87 7.02 9.07
CA ASP A 240 32.55 7.53 9.39
C ASP A 240 31.46 6.58 8.85
N GLY A 241 30.40 6.37 9.63
CA GLY A 241 29.37 5.40 9.26
C GLY A 241 28.17 5.35 10.21
N CYS A 242 27.22 4.48 9.86
CA CYS A 242 26.07 4.16 10.71
C CYS A 242 26.48 3.05 11.68
N LEU A 243 26.25 3.23 12.98
CA LEU A 243 26.38 2.11 13.92
C LEU A 243 25.31 1.04 13.62
N PRO A 244 25.67 -0.26 13.66
CA PRO A 244 24.67 -1.31 13.67
C PRO A 244 23.92 -1.32 15.02
N PRO A 245 22.65 -1.76 15.05
CA PRO A 245 21.82 -1.80 16.25
C PRO A 245 22.33 -2.72 17.39
N THR A 246 23.43 -3.44 17.19
CA THR A 246 23.92 -4.50 18.10
C THR A 246 25.36 -4.36 18.55
N VAL A 247 26.06 -3.25 18.25
CA VAL A 247 27.47 -3.11 18.64
C VAL A 247 27.59 -2.25 19.91
N GLU A 248 27.68 -2.92 21.06
CA GLU A 248 28.25 -2.32 22.26
C GLU A 248 29.75 -2.09 22.02
N PHE A 249 30.14 -0.83 21.79
CA PHE A 249 31.54 -0.46 21.91
C PHE A 249 31.86 -0.29 23.40
N HIS A 250 32.65 -1.21 23.95
CA HIS A 250 33.32 -0.98 25.23
C HIS A 250 34.26 0.21 25.07
N PHE A 251 33.83 1.38 25.56
CA PHE A 251 34.71 2.52 25.74
C PHE A 251 35.78 2.15 26.76
N PHE A 252 37.01 1.90 26.30
CA PHE A 252 38.17 1.93 27.19
C PHE A 252 38.43 3.38 27.57
N THR A 253 37.95 3.77 28.74
CA THR A 253 38.34 5.01 29.42
C THR A 253 39.80 4.89 29.86
N PHE A 254 40.73 5.44 29.07
CA PHE A 254 42.06 5.74 29.59
C PHE A 254 42.01 7.04 30.37
N SER A 255 42.07 6.94 31.70
CA SER A 255 42.32 8.10 32.56
C SER A 255 43.74 8.62 32.28
N ARG A 256 43.85 9.92 32.02
CA ARG A 256 45.14 10.62 31.95
C ARG A 256 45.76 10.64 33.35
N SER A 257 46.86 9.92 33.53
CA SER A 257 47.81 10.21 34.60
C SER A 257 48.54 11.52 34.27
N THR A 258 48.48 12.44 35.23
CA THR A 258 49.17 13.73 35.26
C THR A 258 50.68 13.55 35.27
N PHE A 259 51.39 14.22 34.37
CA PHE A 259 52.79 14.61 34.56
C PHE A 259 52.83 16.14 34.72
N SER A 260 53.30 16.59 35.88
CA SER A 260 53.73 17.97 36.11
C SER A 260 55.24 18.07 35.82
N PHE A 261 55.64 19.26 35.36
CA PHE A 261 57.01 19.67 35.01
C PHE A 261 58.04 19.41 36.10
#